data_AF-A0A7K0YTE3-F1
#
_entry.id   AF-A0A7K0YTE3-F1
#
_cell.length_a   1.000
_cell.length_b   1.000
_cell.length_c   1.000
_cell.angle_alpha   90.00
_cell.angle_beta   90.00
_cell.angle_gamma   90.00
#
_symmetry.space_group_name_H-M   'P 1'
#
loop_
_entity.id
_entity.type
_entity.pdbx_description
1 polymer ?
#
loop_
_entity_poly.entity_id
_entity_poly.type
_entity_poly.pdbx_seq_one_letter_code
_entity_poly.pdbx_strand_id
1 'polypeptide(L)'
;MAPSNRSHSSIASDAIRAAQGEAGAHTVSRTFFTMGTVANLVLVGGTEDMLDDLVRTADFLQSLWSRFLPESDITRLNNAEGSPVTVNPLTAKLVSEMLAARTLTDGEYDPTILPKLLAEGYAASRVDP
;
A
#
# COMPACT_ATOMS: atom_id res chain seq x y z
N MET A 1 -21.31 46.73 -22.77
CA MET A 1 -21.35 45.84 -23.95
C MET A 1 -20.07 45.02 -23.93
N ALA A 2 -20.14 43.77 -23.46
CA ALA A 2 -19.01 42.83 -23.39
C ALA A 2 -19.43 41.54 -24.09
N PRO A 3 -18.56 40.88 -24.88
CA PRO A 3 -18.96 39.77 -25.71
C PRO A 3 -19.10 38.48 -24.89
N SER A 4 -20.16 37.73 -25.18
CA SER A 4 -20.43 36.40 -24.65
C SER A 4 -19.51 35.38 -25.33
N ASN A 5 -18.62 34.77 -24.54
CA ASN A 5 -17.72 33.71 -24.99
C ASN A 5 -18.52 32.42 -25.16
N ARG A 6 -19.00 32.12 -26.37
CA ARG A 6 -19.58 30.82 -26.72
C ARG A 6 -18.46 29.78 -26.73
N SER A 7 -18.43 28.96 -25.68
CA SER A 7 -17.58 27.76 -25.63
C SER A 7 -17.94 26.84 -26.80
N HIS A 8 -17.09 26.81 -27.82
CA HIS A 8 -17.17 25.82 -28.89
C HIS A 8 -16.70 24.48 -28.29
N SER A 9 -17.64 23.66 -27.81
CA SER A 9 -17.39 22.23 -27.68
C SER A 9 -17.18 21.69 -29.09
N SER A 10 -15.94 21.32 -29.41
CA SER A 10 -15.62 20.69 -30.68
C SER A 10 -16.25 19.30 -30.69
N ILE A 11 -17.23 19.10 -31.57
CA ILE A 11 -17.87 17.80 -31.86
C ILE A 11 -16.82 16.71 -32.09
N ALA A 12 -15.61 17.07 -32.57
CA ALA A 12 -14.50 16.14 -32.73
C ALA A 12 -13.94 15.64 -31.40
N SER A 13 -13.87 16.47 -30.36
CA SER A 13 -13.41 16.06 -29.02
C SER A 13 -14.41 15.12 -28.33
N ASP A 14 -15.71 15.41 -28.48
CA ASP A 14 -16.78 14.53 -27.98
C ASP A 14 -16.82 13.20 -28.76
N ALA A 15 -16.57 13.23 -30.07
CA ALA A 15 -16.47 12.04 -30.90
C ALA A 15 -15.22 11.19 -30.60
N ILE A 16 -14.06 11.80 -30.30
CA ILE A 16 -12.86 11.07 -29.85
C ILE A 16 -13.13 10.40 -28.50
N ARG A 17 -13.80 11.11 -27.57
CA ARG A 17 -14.16 10.56 -26.26
C ARG A 17 -15.19 9.43 -26.36
N ALA A 18 -16.15 9.53 -27.29
CA ALA A 18 -17.11 8.48 -27.58
C ALA A 18 -16.46 7.26 -28.28
N ALA A 19 -15.53 7.48 -29.21
CA ALA A 19 -14.78 6.41 -29.88
C ALA A 19 -13.82 5.69 -28.93
N GLN A 20 -13.28 6.38 -27.92
CA GLN A 20 -12.52 5.76 -26.82
C GLN A 20 -13.41 5.05 -25.78
N GLY A 21 -14.74 5.24 -25.84
CA GLY A 21 -15.70 4.68 -24.92
C GLY A 21 -15.95 3.17 -25.06
N GLU A 22 -15.48 2.53 -26.14
CA GLU A 22 -15.62 1.06 -26.34
C GLU A 22 -14.32 0.36 -26.78
N ALA A 23 -13.18 1.07 -26.84
CA ALA A 23 -11.88 0.51 -27.24
C ALA A 23 -10.77 0.69 -26.18
N GLY A 24 -11.13 0.98 -24.93
CA GLY A 24 -10.23 0.93 -23.78
C GLY A 24 -10.45 -0.37 -23.01
N ALA A 25 -9.39 -1.08 -22.64
CA ALA A 25 -9.52 -2.25 -21.78
C ALA A 25 -10.28 -1.87 -20.49
N HIS A 26 -11.35 -2.61 -20.17
CA HIS A 26 -12.20 -2.39 -19.00
C HIS A 26 -11.34 -2.18 -17.76
N THR A 27 -11.49 -1.05 -17.07
CA THR A 27 -10.67 -0.71 -15.92
C THR A 27 -11.54 -0.59 -14.67
N VAL A 28 -11.14 -1.24 -13.59
CA VAL A 28 -11.74 -1.12 -12.26
C VAL A 28 -10.72 -0.54 -11.29
N SER A 29 -11.18 0.21 -10.29
CA SER A 29 -10.26 0.81 -9.30
C SER A 29 -10.91 0.95 -7.94
N ARG A 30 -10.09 0.90 -6.88
CA ARG A 30 -10.54 1.11 -5.51
C ARG A 30 -9.53 1.86 -4.67
N THR A 31 -10.03 2.82 -3.90
CA THR A 31 -9.26 3.52 -2.87
C THR A 31 -9.71 3.04 -1.50
N PHE A 32 -8.77 2.69 -0.63
CA PHE A 32 -9.04 2.23 0.73
C PHE A 32 -7.87 2.55 1.66
N PHE A 33 -8.10 2.48 2.97
CA PHE A 33 -7.08 2.74 3.97
C PHE A 33 -6.38 1.44 4.38
N THR A 34 -5.05 1.40 4.37
CA THR A 34 -4.25 0.26 4.82
C THR A 34 -2.81 0.68 5.11
N MET A 35 -2.10 -0.07 5.96
CA MET A 35 -0.69 0.13 6.32
C MET A 35 -0.35 1.56 6.75
N GLY A 36 -1.28 2.22 7.44
CA GLY A 36 -1.11 3.60 7.92
C GLY A 36 -1.22 4.68 6.83
N THR A 37 -1.74 4.34 5.64
CA THR A 37 -1.89 5.27 4.51
C THR A 37 -3.17 4.98 3.71
N VAL A 38 -3.44 5.82 2.70
CA VAL A 38 -4.48 5.58 1.69
C VAL A 38 -3.83 4.91 0.48
N ALA A 39 -4.29 3.71 0.15
CA ALA A 39 -3.88 2.97 -1.04
C ALA A 39 -4.89 3.14 -2.17
N ASN A 40 -4.40 3.14 -3.42
CA ASN A 40 -5.23 3.14 -4.62
C ASN A 40 -4.81 1.97 -5.53
N LEU A 41 -5.77 1.08 -5.83
CA LEU A 41 -5.60 -0.03 -6.74
C LEU A 41 -6.32 0.27 -8.06
N VAL A 42 -5.66 -0.03 -9.17
CA VAL A 42 -6.23 0.07 -10.52
C VAL A 42 -5.91 -1.22 -11.25
N LEU A 43 -6.93 -1.91 -11.76
CA LEU A 43 -6.76 -3.06 -12.64
C LEU A 43 -7.30 -2.74 -14.03
N VAL A 44 -6.47 -3.03 -15.03
CA VAL A 44 -6.86 -3.01 -16.44
C VAL A 44 -7.18 -4.45 -16.84
N GLY A 45 -8.38 -4.67 -17.39
CA GLY A 45 -8.94 -5.99 -17.69
C GLY A 45 -9.37 -6.81 -16.46
N GLY A 46 -9.44 -6.20 -15.28
CA GLY A 46 -9.81 -6.87 -14.02
C GLY A 46 -11.30 -6.78 -13.70
N THR A 47 -11.72 -7.46 -12.62
CA THR A 47 -13.09 -7.44 -12.09
C THR A 47 -13.13 -6.85 -10.68
N GLU A 48 -14.32 -6.48 -10.20
CA GLU A 48 -14.51 -6.05 -8.81
C GLU A 48 -14.14 -7.15 -7.79
N ASP A 49 -14.41 -8.41 -8.10
CA ASP A 49 -14.01 -9.54 -7.23
C ASP A 49 -12.48 -9.61 -7.07
N MET A 50 -11.72 -9.32 -8.14
CA MET A 50 -10.25 -9.25 -8.04
C MET A 50 -9.79 -8.07 -7.18
N LEU A 51 -10.50 -6.94 -7.21
CA LEU A 51 -10.24 -5.84 -6.27
C LEU A 51 -10.49 -6.28 -4.83
N ASP A 52 -11.60 -6.98 -4.57
CA ASP A 52 -11.91 -7.51 -3.24
C ASP A 52 -10.79 -8.44 -2.74
N ASP A 53 -10.26 -9.31 -3.60
CA ASP A 53 -9.16 -10.22 -3.29
C ASP A 53 -7.87 -9.46 -2.93
N LEU A 54 -7.54 -8.40 -3.68
CA LEU A 54 -6.36 -7.58 -3.43
C LEU A 54 -6.49 -6.75 -2.15
N VAL A 55 -7.67 -6.22 -1.86
CA VAL A 55 -7.94 -5.53 -0.60
C VAL A 55 -7.75 -6.49 0.58
N ARG A 56 -8.34 -7.70 0.50
CA ARG A 56 -8.14 -8.72 1.55
C ARG A 56 -6.68 -9.14 1.69
N THR A 57 -5.93 -9.18 0.59
CA THR A 57 -4.49 -9.44 0.62
C THR A 57 -3.74 -8.34 1.36
N ALA A 58 -4.02 -7.06 1.07
CA ALA A 58 -3.41 -5.93 1.78
C ALA A 58 -3.74 -5.95 3.28
N ASP A 59 -4.99 -6.25 3.65
CA ASP A 59 -5.41 -6.38 5.05
C ASP A 59 -4.71 -7.54 5.76
N PHE A 60 -4.54 -8.67 5.07
CA PHE A 60 -3.78 -9.80 5.59
C PHE A 60 -2.31 -9.45 5.81
N LEU A 61 -1.67 -8.75 4.87
CA LEU A 61 -0.28 -8.29 5.05
C LEU A 61 -0.17 -7.28 6.20
N GLN A 62 -1.14 -6.37 6.35
CA GLN A 62 -1.21 -5.45 7.49
C GLN A 62 -1.29 -6.21 8.82
N SER A 63 -2.10 -7.27 8.90
CA SER A 63 -2.25 -8.06 10.13
C SER A 63 -0.94 -8.76 10.53
N LEU A 64 -0.10 -9.13 9.55
CA LEU A 64 1.23 -9.71 9.79
C LEU A 64 2.30 -8.66 10.13
N TRP A 65 2.26 -7.49 9.48
CA TRP A 65 3.41 -6.58 9.44
C TRP A 65 3.25 -5.31 10.29
N SER A 66 2.06 -5.06 10.84
CA SER A 66 1.86 -3.91 11.72
C SER A 66 2.63 -4.06 13.03
N ARG A 67 3.50 -3.11 13.37
CA ARG A 67 4.17 -3.05 14.69
C ARG A 67 3.25 -2.64 15.85
N PHE A 68 1.98 -2.37 15.57
CA PHE A 68 1.00 -1.90 16.56
C PHE A 68 -0.05 -2.96 16.91
N LEU A 69 -0.19 -3.99 16.06
CA LEU A 69 -1.12 -5.10 16.34
C LEU A 69 -0.39 -6.14 17.20
N PRO A 70 -0.91 -6.52 18.38
CA PRO A 70 -0.24 -7.47 19.28
C PRO A 70 0.05 -8.83 18.65
N GLU A 71 -0.89 -9.32 17.83
CA GLU A 71 -0.82 -10.64 17.21
C GLU A 71 0.02 -10.68 15.92
N SER A 72 0.52 -9.54 15.45
CA SER A 72 1.30 -9.49 14.22
C SER A 72 2.64 -10.21 14.38
N ASP A 73 3.14 -10.75 13.28
CA ASP A 73 4.46 -11.38 13.29
C ASP A 73 5.55 -10.36 13.65
N ILE A 74 5.46 -9.12 13.18
CA ILE A 74 6.45 -8.07 13.48
C ILE A 74 6.44 -7.72 14.97
N THR A 75 5.28 -7.56 15.60
CA THR A 75 5.21 -7.29 17.05
C THR A 75 5.77 -8.46 17.85
N ARG A 76 5.42 -9.70 17.47
CA ARG A 76 5.95 -10.92 18.11
C ARG A 76 7.47 -11.01 17.96
N LEU A 77 8.02 -10.70 16.79
CA LEU A 77 9.47 -10.67 16.55
C LEU A 77 10.16 -9.60 17.40
N ASN A 78 9.60 -8.39 17.46
CA ASN A 78 10.17 -7.30 18.26
C ASN A 78 10.21 -7.64 19.75
N ASN A 79 9.23 -8.41 20.24
CA ASN A 79 9.10 -8.80 21.65
C ASN A 79 9.76 -10.15 21.98
N ALA A 80 10.45 -10.78 21.03
CA ALA A 80 11.02 -12.11 21.22
C ALA A 80 12.31 -12.14 22.05
N GLU A 81 12.94 -10.98 22.25
CA GLU A 81 14.21 -10.83 22.98
C GLU A 81 15.32 -11.78 22.47
N GLY A 82 15.36 -11.99 21.15
CA GLY A 82 16.31 -12.89 20.48
C GLY A 82 15.91 -14.36 20.45
N SER A 83 14.77 -14.73 21.04
CA SER A 83 14.21 -16.07 20.93
C SER A 83 13.70 -16.34 19.51
N PRO A 84 13.85 -17.56 18.96
CA PRO A 84 13.27 -17.92 17.67
C PRO A 84 11.74 -17.81 17.69
N VAL A 85 11.16 -17.20 16.65
CA VAL A 85 9.70 -17.06 16.49
C VAL A 85 9.26 -17.68 15.17
N THR A 86 8.28 -18.57 15.22
CA THR A 86 7.59 -19.04 14.01
C THR A 86 6.69 -17.94 13.47
N VAL A 87 6.93 -17.55 12.22
CA VAL A 87 6.21 -16.49 11.50
C VAL A 87 5.62 -17.02 10.20
N ASN A 88 4.74 -16.26 9.58
CA ASN A 88 4.23 -16.54 8.26
C ASN A 88 5.39 -16.56 7.22
N PRO A 89 5.35 -17.45 6.20
CA PRO A 89 6.36 -17.47 5.14
C PRO A 89 6.56 -16.13 4.43
N LEU A 90 5.50 -15.31 4.29
CA LEU A 90 5.61 -13.96 3.70
C LEU A 90 6.42 -13.02 4.59
N THR A 91 6.28 -13.12 5.92
CA THR A 91 7.11 -12.36 6.86
C THR A 91 8.56 -12.82 6.82
N ALA A 92 8.82 -14.13 6.74
CA ALA A 92 10.18 -14.65 6.59
C ALA A 92 10.84 -14.15 5.29
N LYS A 93 10.09 -14.11 4.18
CA LYS A 93 10.55 -13.50 2.93
C LYS A 93 10.83 -12.01 3.11
N LEU A 94 9.91 -11.25 3.70
CA LEU A 94 10.10 -9.82 3.97
C LEU A 94 11.41 -9.56 4.73
N VAL A 95 11.65 -10.28 5.83
CA VAL A 95 12.88 -10.14 6.62
C VAL A 95 14.13 -10.47 5.79
N SER A 96 14.06 -11.52 4.95
CA SER A 96 15.17 -11.88 4.06
C SER A 96 15.50 -10.76 3.06
N GLU A 97 14.48 -10.14 2.46
CA GLU A 97 14.65 -9.01 1.56
C GLU A 97 15.18 -7.77 2.28
N MET A 98 14.74 -7.52 3.52
CA MET A 98 15.25 -6.42 4.36
C MET A 98 16.75 -6.59 4.67
N LEU A 99 17.19 -7.82 4.96
CA LEU A 99 18.61 -8.12 5.18
C LEU A 99 19.42 -7.94 3.89
N ALA A 100 18.88 -8.41 2.75
CA ALA A 100 19.52 -8.22 1.45
C ALA A 100 19.65 -6.73 1.10
N ALA A 101 18.60 -5.95 1.32
CA ALA A 101 18.60 -4.50 1.10
C ALA A 101 19.64 -3.80 1.97
N ARG A 102 19.73 -4.16 3.27
CA ARG A 102 20.76 -3.62 4.17
C ARG A 102 22.17 -3.87 3.66
N THR A 103 22.45 -5.08 3.18
CA THR A 103 23.75 -5.42 2.58
C THR A 103 24.00 -4.63 1.30
N LEU A 104 23.00 -4.51 0.42
CA LEU A 104 23.12 -3.80 -0.86
C LEU A 104 23.44 -2.31 -0.67
N THR A 105 22.95 -1.71 0.42
CA THR A 105 23.14 -0.29 0.71
C THR A 105 24.27 -0.02 1.71
N ASP A 106 25.15 -0.99 1.98
CA ASP A 106 26.22 -0.88 2.99
C ASP A 106 25.73 -0.36 4.36
N GLY A 107 24.49 -0.74 4.74
CA GLY A 107 23.87 -0.34 5.99
C GLY A 107 23.13 1.00 5.99
N GLU A 108 23.08 1.76 4.88
CA GLU A 108 22.27 2.98 4.81
C GLU A 108 20.77 2.70 5.02
N TYR A 109 20.28 1.60 4.47
CA TYR A 109 19.02 1.00 4.89
C TYR A 109 19.23 0.12 6.13
N ASP A 110 18.56 0.44 7.24
CA ASP A 110 18.58 -0.36 8.47
C ASP A 110 17.15 -0.66 8.96
N PRO A 111 16.66 -1.92 8.84
CA PRO A 111 15.33 -2.30 9.29
C PRO A 111 15.22 -2.44 10.82
N THR A 112 16.32 -2.29 11.57
CA THR A 112 16.38 -2.54 13.02
C THR A 112 16.32 -1.27 13.88
N ILE A 113 15.97 -0.13 13.29
CA ILE A 113 15.96 1.18 13.96
C ILE A 113 14.81 1.40 14.96
N LEU A 114 13.93 0.41 15.17
CA LEU A 114 12.77 0.54 16.05
C LEU A 114 13.12 1.10 17.45
N PRO A 115 14.18 0.64 18.16
CA PRO A 115 14.54 1.21 19.46
C PRO A 115 14.83 2.72 19.40
N LYS A 116 15.48 3.20 18.32
CA LYS A 116 15.75 4.63 18.13
C LYS A 116 14.44 5.40 17.90
N LEU A 117 13.53 4.86 17.08
CA LEU A 117 12.23 5.48 16.84
C LEU A 117 11.41 5.60 18.14
N LEU A 118 11.43 4.58 18.99
CA LEU A 118 10.75 4.62 20.29
C LEU A 118 11.35 5.68 21.23
N ALA A 119 12.68 5.80 21.26
CA ALA A 119 13.37 6.82 22.06
C ALA A 119 13.02 8.25 21.62
N GLU A 120 12.76 8.46 20.33
CA GLU A 120 12.30 9.74 19.75
C GLU A 120 10.78 9.96 19.89
N GLY A 121 10.05 9.07 20.57
CA GLY A 121 8.62 9.23 20.87
C GLY A 121 7.65 8.65 19.84
N TYR A 122 8.11 7.91 18.84
CA TYR A 122 7.25 7.24 17.85
C TYR A 122 6.65 5.93 18.40
N ALA A 123 5.99 5.98 19.57
CA ALA A 123 5.52 4.79 20.27
C ALA A 123 4.14 4.29 19.84
N ALA A 124 3.25 5.18 19.39
CA ALA A 124 1.85 4.86 19.08
C ALA A 124 1.50 5.05 17.60
N SER A 125 0.41 4.44 17.17
CA SER A 125 -0.15 4.67 15.83
C SER A 125 -0.77 6.06 15.77
N ARG A 126 -0.62 6.76 14.65
CA ARG A 126 -1.31 8.05 14.43
C ARG A 126 -2.74 7.88 13.94
N VAL A 127 -3.08 6.67 13.51
CA VAL A 127 -4.38 6.31 12.92
C VAL A 127 -5.31 5.75 13.99
N ASP A 128 -4.74 5.01 14.94
CA ASP A 128 -5.43 4.34 16.05
C ASP A 128 -4.62 4.56 17.34
N PRO A 129 -4.71 5.76 17.95
CA PRO A 129 -3.82 6.23 19.01
C PRO A 129 -4.07 5.61 20.39
#